data_AF-A0A497KK06-F1
#
_entry.id   AF-A0A497KK06-F1
#
_cell.length_a   1.000
_cell.length_b   1.000
_cell.length_c   1.000
_cell.angle_alpha   90.00
_cell.angle_beta   90.00
_cell.angle_gamma   90.00
#
_symmetry.space_group_name_H-M   'P 1'
#
loop_
_entity.id
_entity.type
_entity.pdbx_description
1 polymer ?
#
loop_
_entity_poly.entity_id
_entity_poly.type
_entity_poly.pdbx_seq_one_letter_code
_entity_poly.pdbx_strand_id
1 'polypeptide(L)'
;YQRTPIADVLPVKMLSSDDRCERPEGVQPKQTKKHQITEGLPDVWPYILGYQYVEAKPEAEILAKVDDDAFLVIGEYGKGRTVAYTTDIGPHWCPVEFAEWEGYGLLWRNMINWASGS
;
A
#
# COMPACT_ATOMS: atom_id res chain seq x y z
N TYR A 1 -2.68 14.89 -0.47
CA TYR A 1 -3.28 15.27 -1.77
C TYR A 1 -4.79 15.50 -1.74
N GLN A 2 -5.43 15.59 -0.56
CA GLN A 2 -6.89 15.64 -0.46
C GLN A 2 -7.56 16.79 -1.27
N ARG A 3 -6.88 17.92 -1.45
CA ARG A 3 -7.41 19.12 -2.13
C ARG A 3 -7.00 19.23 -3.59
N THR A 4 -6.68 18.11 -4.24
CA THR A 4 -6.29 18.08 -5.66
C THR A 4 -7.19 17.14 -6.45
N PRO A 5 -7.30 17.28 -7.78
CA PRO A 5 -8.07 16.37 -8.62
C PRO A 5 -7.64 14.89 -8.54
N ILE A 6 -6.43 14.63 -8.03
CA ILE A 6 -5.92 13.26 -7.84
C ILE A 6 -6.67 12.53 -6.70
N ALA A 7 -7.27 13.25 -5.75
CA ALA A 7 -8.05 12.63 -4.67
C ALA A 7 -9.25 11.83 -5.21
N ASP A 8 -9.85 12.25 -6.33
CA ASP A 8 -10.95 11.52 -6.96
C ASP A 8 -10.48 10.21 -7.59
N VAL A 9 -9.23 10.19 -8.09
CA VAL A 9 -8.62 9.05 -8.77
C VAL A 9 -8.11 7.99 -7.80
N LEU A 10 -7.52 8.38 -6.67
CA LEU A 10 -6.92 7.44 -5.72
C LEU A 10 -7.98 6.51 -5.09
N PRO A 11 -7.64 5.25 -4.75
CA PRO A 11 -8.60 4.31 -4.14
C PRO A 11 -8.80 4.55 -2.64
N VAL A 12 -8.26 5.65 -2.10
CA VAL A 12 -8.28 5.98 -0.67
C VAL A 12 -8.65 7.44 -0.45
N LYS A 13 -9.14 7.74 0.74
CA LYS A 13 -9.31 9.09 1.27
C LYS A 13 -8.15 9.39 2.22
N MET A 14 -7.48 10.52 1.96
CA MET A 14 -6.46 11.06 2.85
C MET A 14 -7.09 11.99 3.88
N LEU A 15 -6.47 12.08 5.05
CA LEU A 15 -6.86 13.07 6.06
C LEU A 15 -6.59 14.50 5.57
N SER A 16 -7.28 15.46 6.20
CA SER A 16 -7.03 16.90 6.00
C SER A 16 -5.89 17.44 6.86
N SER A 17 -5.34 16.60 7.73
CA SER A 17 -4.28 16.89 8.70
C SER A 17 -3.06 16.00 8.44
N ASP A 18 -2.05 16.09 9.31
CA ASP A 18 -0.96 15.12 9.36
C ASP A 18 -1.53 13.69 9.50
N ASP A 19 -1.10 12.80 8.62
CA ASP A 19 -1.54 11.42 8.49
C ASP A 19 -0.42 10.42 8.79
N ARG A 20 0.74 10.88 9.27
CA ARG A 20 1.87 10.01 9.57
C ARG A 20 1.62 9.14 10.80
N CYS A 21 1.77 7.85 10.63
CA CYS A 21 1.84 6.87 11.69
C CYS A 21 3.28 6.37 11.81
N GLU A 22 4.09 7.03 12.64
CA GLU A 22 5.43 6.56 12.98
C GLU A 22 5.34 5.27 13.84
N ARG A 23 6.17 4.28 13.51
CA ARG A 23 6.27 2.99 14.20
C ARG A 23 7.75 2.63 14.39
N PRO A 24 8.50 3.38 15.21
CA PRO A 24 9.93 3.13 15.41
C PRO A 24 10.24 1.72 15.95
N GLU A 25 9.31 1.10 16.66
CA GLU A 25 9.37 -0.29 17.12
C GLU A 25 9.17 -1.34 16.01
N GLY A 26 8.75 -0.90 14.82
CA GLY A 26 8.43 -1.76 13.68
C GLY A 26 7.02 -2.34 13.75
N VAL A 27 6.36 -2.41 12.60
CA VAL A 27 5.05 -3.07 12.45
C VAL A 27 5.01 -3.88 11.15
N GLN A 28 4.40 -5.06 11.18
CA GLN A 28 4.38 -5.96 10.02
C GLN A 28 3.09 -5.82 9.20
N PRO A 29 3.21 -5.56 7.88
CA PRO A 29 2.08 -5.69 6.98
C PRO A 29 1.63 -7.15 6.86
N LYS A 30 0.32 -7.35 6.73
CA LYS A 30 -0.33 -8.66 6.61
C LYS A 30 -1.28 -8.64 5.44
N GLN A 31 -1.16 -9.64 4.57
CA GLN A 31 -2.06 -9.86 3.46
C GLN A 31 -3.47 -10.20 3.97
N THR A 32 -4.49 -9.57 3.38
CA THR A 32 -5.89 -9.78 3.74
C THR A 32 -6.64 -10.67 2.76
N LYS A 33 -6.13 -10.79 1.53
CA LYS A 33 -6.75 -11.59 0.46
C LYS A 33 -5.74 -12.00 -0.61
N LYS A 34 -6.06 -13.05 -1.36
CA LYS A 34 -5.29 -13.45 -2.55
C LYS A 34 -5.65 -12.55 -3.72
N HIS A 35 -4.64 -12.04 -4.41
CA HIS A 35 -4.78 -11.20 -5.59
C HIS A 35 -3.53 -11.33 -6.47
N GLN A 36 -3.62 -11.00 -7.77
CA GLN A 36 -2.48 -11.05 -8.70
C GLN A 36 -1.29 -10.22 -8.18
N ILE A 37 -1.55 -9.10 -7.49
CA ILE A 37 -0.49 -8.29 -6.87
C ILE A 37 0.27 -9.04 -5.78
N THR A 38 -0.43 -9.83 -4.98
CA THR A 38 0.14 -10.54 -3.82
C THR A 38 0.55 -11.98 -4.16
N GLU A 39 0.46 -12.38 -5.43
CA GLU A 39 0.83 -13.72 -5.87
C GLU A 39 2.33 -13.98 -5.68
N GLY A 40 2.65 -15.11 -5.05
CA GLY A 40 4.02 -15.48 -4.70
C GLY A 40 4.60 -14.74 -3.49
N LEU A 41 3.82 -13.88 -2.82
CA LEU A 41 4.19 -13.27 -1.54
C LEU A 41 3.67 -14.12 -0.36
N PRO A 42 4.37 -14.13 0.78
CA PRO A 42 3.87 -14.69 2.03
C PRO A 42 2.77 -13.81 2.63
N ASP A 43 2.01 -14.38 3.57
CA ASP A 43 0.90 -13.68 4.23
C ASP A 43 1.36 -12.55 5.17
N VAL A 44 2.61 -12.59 5.65
CA VAL A 44 3.20 -11.57 6.55
C VAL A 44 4.51 -11.07 5.96
N TRP A 45 4.68 -9.75 5.90
CA TRP A 45 5.83 -9.11 5.29
C TRP A 45 6.82 -8.62 6.37
N PRO A 46 8.06 -8.25 6.00
CA PRO A 46 8.99 -7.62 6.95
C PRO A 46 8.39 -6.36 7.58
N TYR A 47 8.94 -5.94 8.70
CA TYR A 47 8.43 -4.74 9.37
C TYR A 47 8.74 -3.48 8.56
N ILE A 48 7.90 -2.48 8.76
CA ILE A 48 8.09 -1.10 8.31
C ILE A 48 8.13 -0.18 9.53
N LEU A 49 8.70 1.02 9.37
CA LEU A 49 8.88 1.98 10.45
C LEU A 49 7.87 3.13 10.43
N GLY A 50 6.93 3.11 9.47
CA GLY A 50 5.80 4.01 9.45
C GLY A 50 5.00 3.91 8.16
N TYR A 51 3.84 4.56 8.15
CA TYR A 51 2.92 4.60 7.01
C TYR A 51 2.02 5.84 7.10
N GLN A 52 1.33 6.15 6.02
CA GLN A 52 0.25 7.15 5.98
C GLN A 52 -1.07 6.47 6.35
N TYR A 53 -1.76 7.01 7.36
CA TYR A 53 -3.13 6.65 7.64
C TYR A 53 -4.05 7.13 6.52
N VAL A 54 -4.78 6.19 5.92
CA VAL A 54 -5.77 6.47 4.88
C VAL A 54 -7.00 5.58 5.08
N GLU A 55 -8.15 6.08 4.66
CA GLU A 55 -9.38 5.28 4.63
C GLU A 55 -9.61 4.74 3.22
N ALA A 56 -9.78 3.43 3.06
CA ALA A 56 -10.17 2.88 1.76
C ALA A 56 -11.55 3.41 1.32
N LYS A 57 -11.70 3.75 0.04
CA LYS A 57 -13.03 4.06 -0.51
C LYS A 57 -13.92 2.80 -0.48
N PRO A 58 -15.26 2.93 -0.37
CA PRO A 58 -16.16 1.77 -0.26
C PRO A 58 -16.03 0.74 -1.39
N GLU A 59 -15.74 1.19 -2.59
CA GLU A 59 -15.51 0.40 -3.80
C GLU A 59 -14.08 -0.13 -3.93
N ALA A 60 -13.17 0.31 -3.07
CA ALA A 60 -11.77 -0.08 -3.11
C ALA A 60 -11.52 -1.40 -2.38
N GLU A 61 -10.39 -2.00 -2.72
CA GLU A 61 -10.01 -3.33 -2.32
C GLU A 61 -8.71 -3.28 -1.52
N ILE A 62 -8.77 -3.57 -0.21
CA ILE A 62 -7.58 -3.63 0.65
C ILE A 62 -6.94 -5.01 0.51
N LEU A 63 -5.74 -5.10 -0.08
CA LEU A 63 -4.97 -6.34 -0.27
C LEU A 63 -4.05 -6.68 0.91
N ALA A 64 -3.62 -5.67 1.66
CA ALA A 64 -2.84 -5.84 2.88
C ALA A 64 -3.14 -4.73 3.88
N LYS A 65 -2.96 -5.05 5.16
CA LYS A 65 -3.14 -4.14 6.29
C LYS A 65 -1.90 -4.10 7.16
N VAL A 66 -1.74 -3.01 7.89
CA VAL A 66 -0.78 -2.87 8.98
C VAL A 66 -1.58 -2.51 10.22
N ASP A 67 -1.45 -3.28 11.29
CA ASP A 67 -2.47 -3.32 12.36
C ASP A 67 -3.87 -3.52 11.75
N ASP A 68 -4.79 -2.58 11.95
CA ASP A 68 -6.12 -2.55 11.32
C ASP A 68 -6.23 -1.59 10.12
N ASP A 69 -5.16 -0.84 9.84
CA ASP A 69 -5.12 0.23 8.86
C ASP A 69 -4.77 -0.28 7.46
N ALA A 70 -5.19 0.48 6.45
CA ALA A 70 -4.93 0.17 5.06
C ALA A 70 -3.43 0.28 4.74
N PHE A 71 -2.84 -0.79 4.18
CA PHE A 71 -1.44 -0.79 3.74
C PHE A 71 -1.31 -0.77 2.22
N LEU A 72 -2.01 -1.70 1.56
CA LEU A 72 -2.03 -1.83 0.11
C LEU A 72 -3.48 -1.85 -0.36
N VAL A 73 -3.90 -0.82 -1.08
CA VAL A 73 -5.28 -0.64 -1.54
C VAL A 73 -5.29 -0.49 -3.05
N ILE A 74 -6.23 -1.16 -3.71
CA ILE A 74 -6.44 -1.03 -5.15
C ILE A 74 -7.85 -0.54 -5.46
N GLY A 75 -8.02 0.05 -6.63
CA GLY A 75 -9.32 0.43 -7.15
C GLY A 75 -9.26 0.80 -8.62
N GLU A 76 -10.41 1.14 -9.18
CA GLU A 76 -10.55 1.52 -10.59
C GLU A 76 -11.07 2.97 -10.70
N TYR A 77 -10.63 3.67 -11.74
CA TYR A 77 -11.13 5.00 -12.07
C TYR A 77 -11.30 5.14 -13.59
N GLY A 78 -12.55 5.21 -14.04
CA GLY A 78 -12.88 5.15 -15.46
C GLY A 78 -12.47 3.80 -16.06
N LYS A 79 -11.48 3.81 -16.97
CA LYS A 79 -10.89 2.59 -17.55
C LYS A 79 -9.52 2.24 -16.96
N GLY A 80 -9.03 3.05 -16.03
CA GLY A 80 -7.72 2.90 -15.40
C GLY A 80 -7.80 2.15 -14.08
N ARG A 81 -6.65 1.63 -13.66
CA ARG A 81 -6.44 0.98 -12.36
C ARG A 81 -5.53 1.84 -11.50
N THR A 82 -5.75 1.82 -10.20
CA THR A 82 -5.04 2.67 -9.24
C THR A 82 -4.63 1.86 -8.01
N VAL A 83 -3.46 2.19 -7.49
CA VAL A 83 -2.87 1.52 -6.32
C VAL A 83 -2.46 2.60 -5.32
N ALA A 84 -2.78 2.39 -4.05
CA ALA A 84 -2.24 3.14 -2.93
C ALA A 84 -1.40 2.18 -2.06
N TYR A 85 -0.11 2.48 -1.98
CA TYR A 85 0.87 1.83 -1.10
C TYR A 85 1.25 2.86 -0.05
N THR A 86 0.94 2.60 1.22
CA THR A 86 0.88 3.67 2.24
C THR A 86 2.19 3.91 2.99
N THR A 87 3.23 3.12 2.74
CA THR A 87 4.57 3.35 3.29
C THR A 87 5.53 3.84 2.19
N ASP A 88 6.78 4.06 2.57
CA ASP A 88 7.82 4.57 1.68
C ASP A 88 8.44 3.45 0.83
N ILE A 89 9.07 3.82 -0.27
CA ILE A 89 9.85 2.95 -1.15
C ILE A 89 11.33 2.87 -0.70
N GLY A 90 11.72 3.75 0.21
CA GLY A 90 13.07 3.86 0.78
C GLY A 90 13.07 4.41 2.21
N PRO A 91 14.25 4.71 2.77
CA PRO A 91 14.37 5.15 4.16
C PRO A 91 13.62 6.46 4.45
N HIS A 92 13.11 6.68 5.67
CA HIS A 92 13.30 5.82 6.86
C HIS A 92 12.16 4.83 7.13
N TRP A 93 10.97 4.96 6.53
CA TRP A 93 9.86 4.03 6.79
C TRP A 93 10.01 2.66 6.14
N CYS A 94 10.76 2.57 5.04
CA CYS A 94 11.18 1.30 4.45
C CYS A 94 12.60 0.97 4.96
N PRO A 95 12.72 0.12 5.99
CA PRO A 95 14.02 -0.31 6.48
C PRO A 95 14.71 -1.23 5.46
N VAL A 96 16.02 -1.40 5.62
CA VAL A 96 16.85 -2.21 4.72
C VAL A 96 16.30 -3.63 4.62
N GLU A 97 15.84 -4.19 5.73
CA GLU A 97 15.26 -5.53 5.79
C GLU A 97 13.99 -5.67 4.92
N PHE A 98 13.20 -4.61 4.77
CA PHE A 98 12.04 -4.61 3.86
C PHE A 98 12.46 -4.43 2.41
N ALA A 99 13.40 -3.51 2.15
CA ALA A 99 13.87 -3.21 0.79
C ALA A 99 14.68 -4.35 0.16
N GLU A 100 15.42 -5.11 0.97
CA GLU A 100 16.24 -6.26 0.53
C GLU A 100 15.49 -7.61 0.62
N TRP A 101 14.25 -7.59 1.09
CA TRP A 101 13.44 -8.79 1.15
C TRP A 101 13.14 -9.33 -0.26
N GLU A 102 13.23 -10.65 -0.42
CA GLU A 102 13.01 -11.34 -1.71
C GLU A 102 11.66 -10.99 -2.37
N GLY A 103 10.62 -10.76 -1.57
CA GLY A 103 9.29 -10.37 -2.06
C GLY A 103 9.17 -8.90 -2.49
N TYR A 104 10.12 -8.02 -2.18
CA TYR A 104 10.03 -6.59 -2.46
C TYR A 104 9.97 -6.30 -3.97
N GLY A 105 10.90 -6.87 -4.74
CA GLY A 105 10.91 -6.72 -6.20
C GLY A 105 9.69 -7.37 -6.86
N LEU A 106 9.24 -8.50 -6.32
CA LEU A 106 8.03 -9.19 -6.79
C LEU A 106 6.77 -8.34 -6.57
N LEU A 107 6.62 -7.76 -5.38
CA LEU A 107 5.51 -6.87 -5.04
C LEU A 107 5.44 -5.68 -6.01
N TRP A 108 6.55 -4.96 -6.22
CA TRP A 108 6.59 -3.83 -7.15
C TRP A 108 6.25 -4.24 -8.57
N ARG A 109 6.85 -5.33 -9.06
CA ARG A 109 6.56 -5.84 -10.40
C ARG A 109 5.08 -6.15 -10.57
N ASN A 110 4.48 -6.85 -9.62
CA ASN A 110 3.08 -7.24 -9.71
C ASN A 110 2.15 -6.02 -9.61
N MET A 111 2.46 -5.03 -8.74
CA MET A 111 1.71 -3.76 -8.67
C MET A 111 1.74 -3.01 -10.00
N ILE A 112 2.92 -2.87 -10.61
CA ILE A 112 3.09 -2.18 -11.89
C ILE A 112 2.33 -2.90 -13.00
N ASN A 113 2.54 -4.21 -13.16
CA ASN A 113 1.86 -5.02 -14.19
C ASN A 113 0.33 -4.93 -14.05
N TRP A 114 -0.17 -5.06 -12.83
CA TRP A 114 -1.61 -4.96 -12.59
C TRP A 114 -2.15 -3.58 -12.93
N ALA A 115 -1.46 -2.51 -12.52
CA ALA A 115 -1.87 -1.12 -12.79
C ALA A 115 -1.78 -0.76 -14.29
N SER A 116 -0.83 -1.33 -15.03
CA SER A 116 -0.68 -1.12 -16.48
C SER A 116 -1.56 -2.04 -17.33
N GLY A 117 -2.23 -3.03 -16.73
CA GLY A 117 -3.04 -4.02 -17.45
C GLY A 117 -2.22 -4.99 -18.28
N SER A 118 -0.99 -5.29 -17.85
CA SER A 118 -0.03 -6.18 -18.51
C SER A 118 -0.05 -7.60 -17.97
#